data_AF-A0A1X7HEA6-F1
#
_entry.id   AF-A0A1X7HEA6-F1
#
_cell.length_a   1.000
_cell.length_b   1.000
_cell.length_c   1.000
_cell.angle_alpha   90.00
_cell.angle_beta   90.00
_cell.angle_gamma   90.00
#
_symmetry.space_group_name_H-M   'P 1'
#
loop_
_entity.id
_entity.type
_entity.pdbx_description
1 polymer ?
#
loop_
_entity_poly.entity_id
_entity_poly.type
_entity_poly.pdbx_seq_one_letter_code
_entity_poly.pdbx_strand_id
1 'polypeptide(L)'
;MKPYLTLKEKGAVLMIKKFCLLLLLFSTILVSCSNQKEEISEHQTPSGPSIALKIAVLGTNQMPSIDNVNYVNINLQDLAEDENQHFDGLIISKEYLEEVAKKEYKDFLKNIKYPVFFLGTENILASVFHEENLTLEHINLDGRGPYASGFVSTEDGGYYDHSLYLPNNPTHDDKNINMIVRICNIIQQHKEGINK
;
A
#
# COMPACT_ATOMS: atom_id res chain seq x y z
N MET A 1 -64.45 25.03 11.23
CA MET A 1 -64.79 23.64 10.87
C MET A 1 -63.47 22.90 10.63
N LYS A 2 -63.00 22.11 11.58
CA LYS A 2 -61.77 21.30 11.43
C LYS A 2 -62.17 19.98 10.75
N PRO A 3 -61.53 19.56 9.63
CA PRO A 3 -61.84 18.26 9.05
C PRO A 3 -61.32 17.17 9.99
N TYR A 4 -62.22 16.31 10.45
CA TYR A 4 -61.89 15.10 11.19
C TYR A 4 -61.44 14.04 10.18
N LEU A 5 -60.15 13.73 10.17
CA LEU A 5 -59.60 12.58 9.44
C LEU A 5 -60.17 11.28 10.01
N THR A 6 -60.61 10.39 9.12
CA THR A 6 -61.21 9.10 9.47
C THR A 6 -60.17 8.15 10.05
N LEU A 7 -60.58 7.15 10.85
CA LEU A 7 -59.67 6.22 11.55
C LEU A 7 -58.68 5.50 10.61
N LYS A 8 -59.09 5.26 9.35
CA LYS A 8 -58.26 4.65 8.29
C LYS A 8 -57.12 5.56 7.84
N GLU A 9 -57.34 6.86 7.76
CA GLU A 9 -56.33 7.86 7.39
C GLU A 9 -55.29 8.07 8.50
N LYS A 10 -55.71 8.00 9.77
CA LYS A 10 -54.79 8.06 10.92
C LYS A 10 -53.83 6.87 10.96
N GLY A 11 -54.29 5.67 10.60
CA GLY A 11 -53.45 4.47 10.50
C GLY A 11 -52.40 4.56 9.39
N ALA A 12 -52.79 5.07 8.22
CA ALA A 12 -51.86 5.29 7.10
C ALA A 12 -50.80 6.35 7.44
N VAL A 13 -51.19 7.47 8.07
CA VAL A 13 -50.25 8.51 8.51
C VAL A 13 -49.29 8.00 9.59
N LEU A 14 -49.76 7.14 10.51
CA LEU A 14 -48.91 6.51 11.53
C LEU A 14 -47.92 5.51 10.92
N MET A 15 -48.34 4.73 9.91
CA MET A 15 -47.46 3.83 9.17
C MET A 15 -46.41 4.59 8.34
N ILE A 16 -46.80 5.67 7.67
CA ILE A 16 -45.87 6.55 6.93
C ILE A 16 -44.84 7.16 7.88
N LYS A 17 -45.25 7.65 9.05
CA LYS A 17 -44.31 8.19 10.06
C LYS A 17 -43.31 7.14 10.54
N LYS A 18 -43.74 5.90 10.80
CA LYS A 18 -42.85 4.81 11.22
C LYS A 18 -41.90 4.38 10.10
N PHE A 19 -42.38 4.35 8.86
CA PHE A 19 -41.57 4.05 7.68
C PHE A 19 -40.52 5.15 7.42
N CYS A 20 -40.88 6.43 7.54
CA CYS A 20 -39.93 7.54 7.45
C CYS A 20 -38.89 7.51 8.58
N LEU A 21 -39.28 7.13 9.80
CA LEU A 21 -38.35 6.98 10.92
C LEU A 21 -37.36 5.82 10.72
N LEU A 22 -37.82 4.71 10.12
CA LEU A 22 -36.98 3.57 9.77
C LEU A 22 -35.98 3.92 8.66
N LEU A 23 -36.41 4.70 7.66
CA LEU A 23 -35.53 5.19 6.58
C LEU A 23 -34.43 6.12 7.10
N LEU A 24 -34.74 7.02 8.04
CA LEU A 24 -33.74 7.90 8.66
C LEU A 24 -32.68 7.13 9.46
N LEU A 25 -33.04 6.00 10.06
CA LEU A 25 -32.13 5.11 10.80
C LEU A 25 -31.18 4.31 9.88
N PHE A 26 -31.59 4.01 8.65
CA PHE A 26 -30.73 3.33 7.67
C PHE A 26 -29.70 4.27 7.01
N SER A 27 -29.99 5.57 6.94
CA SER A 27 -29.12 6.56 6.29
C SER A 27 -27.81 6.82 7.04
N THR A 28 -27.70 6.49 8.33
CA THR A 28 -26.48 6.71 9.11
C THR A 28 -25.43 5.60 8.93
N ILE A 29 -25.77 4.50 8.26
CA ILE A 29 -24.86 3.38 8.02
C ILE A 29 -24.03 3.59 6.73
N LEU A 30 -24.37 4.58 5.90
CA LEU A 30 -23.57 5.00 4.75
C LEU A 30 -22.53 6.06 5.14
N VAL A 31 -21.81 5.85 6.25
CA VAL A 31 -20.53 6.53 6.42
C VAL A 31 -19.63 5.98 5.33
N SER A 32 -19.57 6.72 4.23
CA SER A 32 -18.61 6.54 3.16
C SER A 32 -17.24 6.46 3.81
N CYS A 33 -16.60 5.29 3.70
CA CYS A 33 -15.16 5.23 3.78
C CYS A 33 -14.66 6.17 2.69
N SER A 34 -14.33 7.39 3.11
CA SER A 34 -13.53 8.31 2.33
C SER A 34 -12.23 7.56 2.06
N ASN A 35 -12.17 6.87 0.93
CA ASN A 35 -10.91 6.63 0.24
C ASN A 35 -10.41 8.04 -0.04
N GLN A 36 -9.63 8.59 0.90
CA GLN A 36 -8.77 9.72 0.62
C GLN A 36 -7.87 9.20 -0.49
N LYS A 37 -8.31 9.41 -1.73
CA LYS A 37 -7.43 9.51 -2.86
C LYS A 37 -6.60 10.72 -2.48
N GLU A 38 -5.44 10.47 -1.85
CA GLU A 38 -4.49 11.51 -1.55
C GLU A 38 -4.36 12.30 -2.84
N GLU A 39 -4.87 13.53 -2.84
CA GLU A 39 -4.45 14.50 -3.83
C GLU A 39 -2.94 14.54 -3.63
N ILE A 40 -2.20 13.98 -4.59
CA ILE A 40 -0.74 13.95 -4.57
C ILE A 40 -0.34 15.42 -4.61
N SER A 41 -0.18 16.01 -3.43
CA SER A 41 0.17 17.42 -3.24
C SER A 41 1.46 17.67 -4.02
N GLU A 42 1.46 18.74 -4.81
CA GLU A 42 2.52 19.07 -5.75
C GLU A 42 3.89 19.08 -5.06
N HIS A 43 4.74 18.11 -5.42
CA HIS A 43 6.19 18.05 -5.17
C HIS A 43 6.68 18.17 -3.71
N GLN A 44 5.79 18.13 -2.71
CA GLN A 44 6.19 18.26 -1.31
C GLN A 44 6.88 16.98 -0.84
N THR A 45 8.13 17.12 -0.35
CA THR A 45 8.81 16.06 0.37
C THR A 45 8.06 15.75 1.66
N PRO A 46 7.52 14.54 1.83
CA PRO A 46 6.84 14.17 3.07
C PRO A 46 7.83 14.17 4.23
N SER A 47 7.32 14.31 5.46
CA SER A 47 8.15 14.06 6.64
C SER A 47 8.61 12.60 6.65
N GLY A 48 9.89 12.40 6.99
CA GLY A 48 10.48 11.07 7.17
C GLY A 48 9.89 10.30 8.36
N PRO A 49 10.30 9.03 8.54
CA PRO A 49 9.84 8.20 9.65
C PRO A 49 10.30 8.77 10.99
N SER A 50 9.44 8.66 12.00
CA SER A 50 9.68 9.11 13.37
C SER A 50 10.31 8.05 14.26
N ILE A 51 10.46 6.81 13.78
CA ILE A 51 11.06 5.69 14.51
C ILE A 51 12.27 5.12 13.78
N ALA A 52 13.15 4.45 14.52
CA ALA A 52 14.28 3.73 13.94
C ALA A 52 13.80 2.55 13.07
N LEU A 53 14.20 2.56 11.79
CA LEU A 53 13.97 1.50 10.82
C LEU A 53 15.29 0.89 10.35
N LYS A 54 15.35 -0.44 10.33
CA LYS A 54 16.42 -1.21 9.70
C LYS A 54 15.89 -1.85 8.42
N ILE A 55 16.31 -1.34 7.27
CA ILE A 55 15.75 -1.73 5.97
C ILE A 55 16.82 -2.46 5.15
N ALA A 56 16.49 -3.66 4.68
CA ALA A 56 17.33 -4.39 3.74
C ALA A 56 17.22 -3.77 2.34
N VAL A 57 18.34 -3.66 1.64
CA VAL A 57 18.39 -3.12 0.28
C VAL A 57 19.09 -4.11 -0.64
N LEU A 58 18.33 -4.63 -1.62
CA LEU A 58 18.89 -5.34 -2.76
C LEU A 58 19.03 -4.35 -3.92
N GLY A 59 20.23 -3.85 -4.13
CA GLY A 59 20.47 -2.78 -5.09
C GLY A 59 21.93 -2.33 -5.09
N THR A 60 22.33 -1.74 -6.21
CA THR A 60 23.64 -1.13 -6.39
C THR A 60 23.62 0.38 -6.15
N ASN A 61 22.42 0.98 -6.21
CA ASN A 61 22.23 2.41 -6.01
C ASN A 61 22.35 2.77 -4.53
N GLN A 62 23.05 3.87 -4.25
CA GLN A 62 23.07 4.45 -2.91
C GLN A 62 21.69 5.01 -2.58
N MET A 63 21.07 4.50 -1.51
CA MET A 63 19.82 5.06 -1.00
C MET A 63 20.07 6.45 -0.42
N PRO A 64 19.13 7.40 -0.59
CA PRO A 64 19.24 8.72 0.01
C PRO A 64 19.28 8.59 1.55
N SER A 65 20.09 9.41 2.20
CA SER A 65 20.12 9.48 3.66
C SER A 65 18.79 10.02 4.17
N ILE A 66 18.09 9.22 4.97
CA ILE A 66 16.83 9.60 5.63
C ILE A 66 17.02 9.42 7.13
N ASP A 67 16.60 10.41 7.91
CA ASP A 67 16.66 10.34 9.36
C ASP A 67 15.92 9.11 9.89
N ASN A 68 16.49 8.48 10.92
CA ASN A 68 16.00 7.25 11.55
C ASN A 68 15.99 6.00 10.65
N VAL A 69 16.56 6.04 9.45
CA VAL A 69 16.64 4.88 8.56
C VAL A 69 18.07 4.38 8.44
N ASN A 70 18.28 3.11 8.78
CA ASN A 70 19.53 2.39 8.56
C ASN A 70 19.34 1.39 7.42
N TYR A 71 19.97 1.65 6.28
CA TYR A 71 19.98 0.73 5.14
C TYR A 71 21.09 -0.30 5.29
N VAL A 72 20.75 -1.57 5.09
CA VAL A 72 21.70 -2.68 5.05
C VAL A 72 21.68 -3.26 3.64
N ASN A 73 22.76 -3.04 2.90
CA ASN A 73 22.91 -3.65 1.59
C ASN A 73 23.08 -5.16 1.75
N ILE A 74 22.29 -5.90 1.00
CA ILE A 74 22.27 -7.35 0.96
C ILE A 74 22.42 -7.82 -0.49
N ASN A 75 22.83 -9.06 -0.66
CA ASN A 75 22.79 -9.74 -1.95
C ASN A 75 21.66 -10.79 -1.99
N LEU A 76 21.45 -11.40 -3.15
CA LEU A 76 20.42 -12.42 -3.35
C LEU A 76 20.64 -13.71 -2.54
N GLN A 77 21.89 -14.06 -2.26
CA GLN A 77 22.24 -15.21 -1.43
C GLN A 77 21.89 -14.95 0.03
N ASP A 78 22.15 -13.73 0.52
CA ASP A 78 21.80 -13.32 1.89
C ASP A 78 20.28 -13.39 2.15
N LEU A 79 19.47 -13.12 1.12
CA LEU A 79 18.00 -13.26 1.21
C LEU A 79 17.60 -14.71 1.50
N ALA A 80 18.23 -15.69 0.84
CA ALA A 80 17.86 -17.09 0.97
C ALA A 80 18.41 -17.79 2.23
N GLU A 81 19.47 -17.26 2.85
CA GLU A 81 20.30 -18.01 3.80
C GLU A 81 20.20 -17.54 5.27
N ASP A 82 19.69 -16.34 5.57
CA ASP A 82 19.71 -15.78 6.94
C ASP A 82 18.31 -15.48 7.52
N GLU A 83 17.67 -16.51 8.08
CA GLU A 83 16.40 -16.38 8.82
C GLU A 83 16.51 -15.54 10.11
N ASN A 84 17.73 -15.29 10.62
CA ASN A 84 17.92 -14.59 11.89
C ASN A 84 18.02 -13.06 11.72
N GLN A 85 18.22 -12.57 10.50
CA GLN A 85 18.21 -11.14 10.22
C GLN A 85 16.78 -10.59 10.23
N HIS A 86 16.44 -9.94 11.34
CA HIS A 86 15.23 -9.12 11.43
C HIS A 86 15.46 -7.78 10.72
N PHE A 87 14.65 -7.56 9.68
CA PHE A 87 14.49 -6.30 9.00
C PHE A 87 13.06 -5.79 9.18
N ASP A 88 12.92 -4.47 9.19
CA ASP A 88 11.61 -3.83 9.23
C ASP A 88 10.97 -3.76 7.84
N GLY A 89 11.76 -3.85 6.78
CA GLY A 89 11.31 -3.91 5.39
C GLY A 89 12.46 -4.22 4.42
N LEU A 90 12.10 -4.51 3.18
CA LEU A 90 13.02 -4.78 2.07
C LEU A 90 12.71 -3.88 0.88
N ILE A 91 13.75 -3.25 0.33
CA ILE A 91 13.68 -2.47 -0.91
C ILE A 91 14.53 -3.16 -1.97
N ILE A 92 13.94 -3.46 -3.11
CA ILE A 92 14.58 -4.05 -4.28
C ILE A 92 14.63 -3.01 -5.38
N SER A 93 15.85 -2.74 -5.88
CA SER A 93 16.09 -1.76 -6.92
C SER A 93 15.78 -2.31 -8.32
N LYS A 94 15.56 -1.40 -9.28
CA LYS A 94 15.12 -1.71 -10.65
C LYS A 94 15.95 -2.80 -11.33
N GLU A 95 17.27 -2.77 -11.15
CA GLU A 95 18.21 -3.69 -11.78
C GLU A 95 18.04 -5.16 -11.35
N TYR A 96 17.33 -5.43 -10.24
CA TYR A 96 17.07 -6.77 -9.74
C TYR A 96 15.64 -7.27 -10.03
N LEU A 97 14.75 -6.45 -10.59
CA LEU A 97 13.34 -6.81 -10.79
C LEU A 97 13.15 -8.05 -11.67
N GLU A 98 13.90 -8.15 -12.77
CA GLU A 98 13.87 -9.33 -13.64
C GLU A 98 14.31 -10.60 -12.93
N GLU A 99 15.30 -10.47 -12.05
CA GLU A 99 15.86 -11.59 -11.33
C GLU A 99 14.93 -12.08 -10.22
N VAL A 100 14.41 -11.18 -9.40
CA VAL A 100 13.49 -11.54 -8.30
C VAL A 100 12.10 -11.98 -8.80
N ALA A 101 11.77 -11.69 -10.06
CA ALA A 101 10.59 -12.24 -10.73
C ALA A 101 10.76 -13.71 -11.17
N LYS A 102 11.93 -14.32 -11.02
CA LYS A 102 12.12 -15.76 -11.25
C LYS A 102 11.46 -16.55 -10.13
N LYS A 103 10.97 -17.76 -10.47
CA LYS A 103 10.23 -18.64 -9.56
C LYS A 103 10.94 -18.89 -8.22
N GLU A 104 12.25 -19.12 -8.26
CA GLU A 104 13.07 -19.42 -7.08
C GLU A 104 13.04 -18.30 -6.02
N TYR A 105 12.99 -17.03 -6.43
CA TYR A 105 12.93 -15.89 -5.52
C TYR A 105 11.49 -15.53 -5.13
N LYS A 106 10.50 -15.80 -5.98
CA LYS A 106 9.09 -15.63 -5.62
C LYS A 106 8.70 -16.43 -4.39
N ASP A 107 9.16 -17.68 -4.31
CA ASP A 107 8.84 -18.56 -3.18
C ASP A 107 9.44 -18.02 -1.88
N PHE A 108 10.64 -17.43 -1.95
CA PHE A 108 11.20 -16.71 -0.82
C PHE A 108 10.38 -15.46 -0.45
N LEU A 109 10.08 -14.61 -1.43
CA LEU A 109 9.34 -13.36 -1.24
C LEU A 109 7.95 -13.57 -0.60
N LYS A 110 7.24 -14.65 -0.96
CA LYS A 110 5.95 -15.03 -0.35
C LYS A 110 6.04 -15.30 1.16
N ASN A 111 7.19 -15.77 1.64
CA ASN A 111 7.37 -16.15 3.03
C ASN A 111 7.81 -15.00 3.93
N ILE A 112 8.23 -13.87 3.34
CA ILE A 112 8.61 -12.67 4.06
C ILE A 112 7.42 -12.11 4.86
N LYS A 113 7.68 -11.69 6.10
CA LYS A 113 6.68 -11.12 7.03
C LYS A 113 6.72 -9.60 7.17
N TYR A 114 7.78 -8.98 6.69
CA TYR A 114 7.91 -7.52 6.62
C TYR A 114 7.54 -7.01 5.21
N PRO A 115 7.29 -5.70 5.03
CA PRO A 115 6.92 -5.14 3.74
C PRO A 115 8.07 -5.25 2.73
N VAL A 116 7.73 -5.59 1.49
CA VAL A 116 8.66 -5.64 0.37
C VAL A 116 8.27 -4.58 -0.65
N PHE A 117 9.22 -3.75 -1.07
CA PHE A 117 9.03 -2.71 -2.08
C PHE A 117 10.01 -2.87 -3.23
N PHE A 118 9.52 -2.61 -4.42
CA PHE A 118 10.21 -2.67 -5.70
C PHE A 118 10.25 -1.24 -6.24
N LEU A 119 11.45 -0.68 -6.36
CA LEU A 119 11.67 0.68 -6.84
C LEU A 119 11.88 0.69 -8.35
N GLY A 120 11.28 1.66 -9.04
CA GLY A 120 11.43 1.79 -10.49
C GLY A 120 10.70 0.68 -11.25
N THR A 121 9.57 0.21 -10.72
CA THR A 121 8.71 -0.79 -11.35
C THR A 121 8.14 -0.31 -12.68
N GLU A 122 8.10 1.00 -12.91
CA GLU A 122 7.71 1.62 -14.19
C GLU A 122 6.59 0.85 -14.87
N ASN A 123 5.44 0.78 -14.20
CA ASN A 123 4.22 0.13 -14.65
C ASN A 123 4.04 -1.36 -14.30
N ILE A 124 4.91 -1.95 -13.49
CA ILE A 124 4.78 -3.34 -13.02
C ILE A 124 4.04 -3.38 -11.67
N LEU A 125 3.04 -4.25 -11.55
CA LEU A 125 2.32 -4.50 -10.29
C LEU A 125 3.11 -5.41 -9.34
N ALA A 126 2.93 -5.23 -8.03
CA ALA A 126 3.60 -6.02 -7.01
C ALA A 126 3.31 -7.53 -7.12
N SER A 127 2.11 -7.89 -7.57
CA SER A 127 1.67 -9.28 -7.79
C SER A 127 2.56 -10.10 -8.70
N VAL A 128 3.30 -9.46 -9.63
CA VAL A 128 4.28 -10.16 -10.47
C VAL A 128 5.36 -10.83 -9.64
N PHE A 129 5.64 -10.34 -8.43
CA PHE A 129 6.74 -10.81 -7.58
C PHE A 129 6.34 -11.84 -6.52
N HIS A 130 5.05 -12.11 -6.33
CA HIS A 130 4.59 -13.13 -5.38
C HIS A 130 3.54 -14.11 -5.95
N GLU A 131 2.96 -13.85 -7.13
CA GLU A 131 2.08 -14.81 -7.81
C GLU A 131 2.85 -15.67 -8.84
N GLU A 132 2.61 -16.99 -8.85
CA GLU A 132 3.34 -17.92 -9.71
C GLU A 132 2.99 -17.82 -11.19
N ASN A 133 1.74 -17.43 -11.49
CA ASN A 133 1.17 -17.38 -12.83
C ASN A 133 1.40 -16.04 -13.54
N LEU A 134 1.96 -15.03 -12.87
CA LEU A 134 2.23 -13.72 -13.44
C LEU A 134 3.70 -13.58 -13.83
N THR A 135 3.97 -12.95 -14.98
CA THR A 135 5.34 -12.57 -15.39
C THR A 135 5.37 -11.09 -15.74
N LEU A 136 6.57 -10.51 -15.85
CA LEU A 136 6.76 -9.09 -16.18
C LEU A 136 6.11 -8.73 -17.53
N GLU A 137 6.09 -9.67 -18.48
CA GLU A 137 5.47 -9.48 -19.80
C GLU A 137 3.93 -9.38 -19.75
N HIS A 138 3.29 -9.93 -18.71
CA HIS A 138 1.84 -9.96 -18.60
C HIS A 138 1.24 -8.62 -18.14
N ILE A 139 2.03 -7.70 -17.59
CA ILE A 139 1.54 -6.52 -16.86
C ILE A 139 2.26 -5.24 -17.30
N ASN A 140 2.34 -4.99 -18.60
CA ASN A 140 2.75 -3.68 -19.09
C ASN A 140 1.53 -2.75 -19.11
N LEU A 141 1.42 -1.84 -18.14
CA LEU A 141 0.25 -0.94 -17.99
C LEU A 141 0.28 0.29 -18.92
N ASP A 142 0.82 0.18 -20.14
CA ASP A 142 0.87 1.26 -21.15
C ASP A 142 1.30 2.62 -20.59
N GLY A 143 2.32 2.65 -19.72
CA GLY A 143 2.83 3.89 -19.14
C GLY A 143 2.01 4.53 -18.01
N ARG A 144 0.97 3.85 -17.50
CA ARG A 144 0.06 4.37 -16.45
C ARG A 144 0.11 3.66 -15.10
N GLY A 145 1.07 2.78 -14.89
CA GLY A 145 1.22 2.08 -13.63
C GLY A 145 2.11 2.81 -12.62
N PRO A 146 2.30 2.19 -11.44
CA PRO A 146 3.08 2.77 -10.35
C PRO A 146 4.57 2.90 -10.72
N TYR A 147 5.24 3.85 -10.07
CA TYR A 147 6.70 4.01 -10.16
C TYR A 147 7.43 3.11 -9.15
N ALA A 148 6.82 2.88 -8.00
CA ALA A 148 7.23 1.85 -7.06
C ALA A 148 6.01 1.04 -6.62
N SER A 149 6.20 -0.26 -6.47
CA SER A 149 5.15 -1.19 -6.04
C SER A 149 5.66 -1.97 -4.84
N GLY A 150 4.79 -2.39 -3.95
CA GLY A 150 5.19 -3.24 -2.84
C GLY A 150 4.03 -4.08 -2.33
N PHE A 151 4.33 -5.00 -1.44
CA PHE A 151 3.32 -5.81 -0.79
C PHE A 151 3.67 -6.08 0.67
N VAL A 152 2.65 -6.43 1.45
CA VAL A 152 2.77 -6.92 2.81
C VAL A 152 1.98 -8.22 2.92
N SER A 153 2.65 -9.30 3.33
CA SER A 153 1.99 -10.59 3.59
C SER A 153 1.08 -10.49 4.81
N THR A 154 -0.12 -11.05 4.73
CA THR A 154 -1.08 -11.09 5.85
C THR A 154 -1.03 -12.44 6.57
N GLU A 155 -1.56 -12.49 7.80
CA GLU A 155 -1.56 -13.72 8.61
C GLU A 155 -2.39 -14.85 7.99
N ASP A 156 -3.44 -14.52 7.24
CA ASP A 156 -4.31 -15.46 6.53
C ASP A 156 -3.72 -15.94 5.19
N GLY A 157 -2.47 -15.57 4.87
CA GLY A 157 -1.76 -15.98 3.66
C GLY A 157 -2.12 -15.16 2.41
N GLY A 158 -2.81 -14.03 2.58
CA GLY A 158 -3.04 -13.02 1.56
C GLY A 158 -1.94 -11.96 1.50
N TYR A 159 -2.20 -10.90 0.73
CA TYR A 159 -1.29 -9.78 0.51
C TYR A 159 -2.04 -8.45 0.46
N TYR A 160 -1.44 -7.40 1.02
CA TYR A 160 -1.84 -6.01 0.78
C TYR A 160 -0.84 -5.34 -0.16
N ASP A 161 -1.30 -4.98 -1.35
CA ASP A 161 -0.50 -4.29 -2.35
C ASP A 161 -0.46 -2.78 -2.11
N HIS A 162 0.73 -2.21 -2.23
CA HIS A 162 0.99 -0.78 -2.25
C HIS A 162 1.44 -0.37 -3.66
N SER A 163 0.74 0.59 -4.25
CA SER A 163 1.10 1.19 -5.55
C SER A 163 1.42 2.67 -5.36
N LEU A 164 2.67 3.05 -5.61
CA LEU A 164 3.15 4.42 -5.43
C LEU A 164 3.37 5.09 -6.77
N TYR A 165 2.51 6.07 -7.05
CA TYR A 165 2.56 6.86 -8.27
C TYR A 165 3.39 8.13 -8.07
N LEU A 166 4.00 8.58 -9.16
CA LEU A 166 4.62 9.90 -9.22
C LEU A 166 3.55 10.99 -9.38
N PRO A 167 3.82 12.21 -8.90
CA PRO A 167 3.01 13.38 -9.25
C PRO A 167 3.09 13.68 -10.75
N ASN A 168 2.18 14.55 -11.23
CA ASN A 168 2.30 15.11 -12.58
C ASN A 168 3.63 15.87 -12.73
N ASN A 169 4.32 15.70 -13.86
CA ASN A 169 5.62 16.32 -14.14
C ASN A 169 6.68 16.08 -13.04
N PRO A 170 7.02 14.81 -12.74
CA PRO A 170 7.84 14.48 -11.58
C PRO A 170 9.24 15.06 -11.65
N THR A 171 9.69 15.63 -10.54
CA THR A 171 11.05 16.14 -10.34
C THR A 171 12.05 14.99 -10.06
N HIS A 172 13.33 15.34 -9.97
CA HIS A 172 14.35 14.41 -9.50
C HIS A 172 14.08 13.95 -8.06
N ASP A 173 13.63 14.84 -7.18
CA ASP A 173 13.36 14.52 -5.78
C ASP A 173 12.13 13.62 -5.63
N ASP A 174 11.12 13.80 -6.49
CA ASP A 174 9.94 12.92 -6.53
C ASP A 174 10.30 11.46 -6.82
N LYS A 175 11.26 11.26 -7.73
CA LYS A 175 11.72 9.94 -8.17
C LYS A 175 12.72 9.29 -7.21
N ASN A 176 13.39 10.10 -6.40
CA ASN A 176 14.42 9.66 -5.47
C ASN A 176 13.93 9.82 -4.03
N ILE A 177 14.26 10.93 -3.37
CA ILE A 177 14.06 11.08 -1.92
C ILE A 177 12.59 10.97 -1.50
N ASN A 178 11.64 11.60 -2.21
CA ASN A 178 10.22 11.58 -1.83
C ASN A 178 9.64 10.17 -1.93
N MET A 179 10.02 9.40 -2.97
CA MET A 179 9.56 8.03 -3.13
C MET A 179 10.07 7.13 -2.00
N ILE A 180 11.36 7.24 -1.66
CA ILE A 180 11.95 6.44 -0.59
C ILE A 180 11.36 6.82 0.78
N VAL A 181 11.12 8.11 1.05
CA VAL A 181 10.43 8.56 2.27
C VAL A 181 9.04 7.93 2.38
N ARG A 182 8.26 7.92 1.30
CA ARG A 182 6.93 7.30 1.28
C ARG A 182 6.98 5.80 1.58
N ILE A 183 7.94 5.09 1.00
CA ILE A 183 8.18 3.67 1.28
C ILE A 183 8.53 3.47 2.77
N CYS A 184 9.44 4.27 3.32
CA CYS A 184 9.83 4.20 4.73
C CYS A 184 8.65 4.45 5.68
N ASN A 185 7.77 5.40 5.33
CA ASN A 185 6.58 5.68 6.13
C ASN A 185 5.57 4.51 6.13
N ILE A 186 5.42 3.79 5.02
CA ILE A 186 4.60 2.58 4.98
C ILE A 186 5.23 1.47 5.84
N ILE A 187 6.55 1.30 5.77
CA ILE A 187 7.29 0.37 6.62
C ILE A 187 7.10 0.70 8.10
N GLN A 188 7.18 1.98 8.47
CA GLN A 188 6.89 2.42 9.84
C GLN A 188 5.46 2.06 10.26
N GLN A 189 4.45 2.35 9.43
CA GLN A 189 3.06 2.04 9.77
C GLN A 189 2.86 0.55 10.03
N HIS A 190 3.49 -0.32 9.23
CA HIS A 190 3.46 -1.77 9.44
C HIS A 190 4.12 -2.17 10.77
N LYS A 191 5.32 -1.64 11.04
CA LYS A 191 6.05 -1.90 12.29
C LYS A 191 5.28 -1.46 13.52
N GLU A 192 4.65 -0.28 13.48
CA GLU A 192 3.82 0.24 14.57
C GLU A 192 2.52 -0.54 14.74
N GLY A 193 1.99 -1.14 13.66
CA GLY A 193 0.83 -2.03 13.67
C GLY A 193 1.12 -3.38 14.32
N ILE A 194 2.32 -3.95 14.14
CA ILE A 194 2.76 -5.19 14.81
C ILE A 194 2.91 -5.00 16.33
N ASN A 195 3.23 -3.80 16.79
CA ASN A 195 3.51 -3.51 18.20
C ASN A 195 2.27 -3.09 19.02
N LYS A 196 1.06 -3.28 18.49
CA LYS A 196 -0.22 -2.98 19.16
C LYS A 196 -1.02 -4.25 19.42
#